data_AF-A0A845XPB8-F1
#
_entry.id   AF-A0A845XPB8-F1
#
_cell.length_a   1.000
_cell.length_b   1.000
_cell.length_c   1.000
_cell.angle_alpha   90.00
_cell.angle_beta   90.00
_cell.angle_gamma   90.00
#
_symmetry.space_group_name_H-M   'P 1'
#
loop_
_entity.id
_entity.type
_entity.pdbx_description
1 polymer ?
#
loop_
_entity_poly.entity_id
_entity_poly.type
_entity_poly.pdbx_seq_one_letter_code
_entity_poly.pdbx_strand_id
1 'polypeptide(L)'
;MLTFANPLHYPLAVLAGGVVLAIAVRVARLPSPIAIPLAGVVTVASATVLKQKESQPRPTLQNPALERELQQVRQQAQLIAQKAESLRSESEKLALATTEMELLSTIQFACDRALELPSKIDQFSQRLHGTDSLLSVTDLQQQLQEVEAKKTNSSGVARQQLQQLATSLKHNITLARQGEDARQAQVIALATLITDTAGVLQQLQNRLRTSNLEDTQAVEELRSLSTELAGFQDNMALFLS
;
A
#
# COMPACT_ATOMS: atom_id res chain seq x y z
N MET A 1 -19.25 20.81 -13.67
CA MET A 1 -20.41 19.94 -13.35
C MET A 1 -20.07 19.20 -12.06
N LEU A 2 -20.79 19.49 -10.97
CA LEU A 2 -20.57 18.89 -9.65
C LEU A 2 -21.31 17.56 -9.57
N THR A 3 -20.57 16.46 -9.51
CA THR A 3 -21.12 15.13 -9.22
C THR A 3 -21.23 14.95 -7.71
N PHE A 4 -22.46 14.83 -7.21
CA PHE A 4 -22.75 14.52 -5.82
C PHE A 4 -22.36 13.07 -5.51
N ALA A 5 -21.38 12.86 -4.63
CA ALA A 5 -21.00 11.53 -4.16
C ALA A 5 -21.93 11.08 -3.02
N ASN A 6 -22.40 9.83 -3.11
CA ASN A 6 -23.40 9.25 -2.24
C ASN A 6 -22.81 8.91 -0.85
N PRO A 7 -23.32 9.49 0.27
CA PRO A 7 -22.73 9.40 1.61
C PRO A 7 -22.88 8.04 2.31
N LEU A 8 -23.58 7.09 1.70
CA LEU A 8 -23.81 5.75 2.27
C LEU A 8 -22.62 4.79 2.14
N HIS A 9 -21.55 5.16 1.43
CA HIS A 9 -20.39 4.29 1.19
C HIS A 9 -19.25 4.40 2.22
N TYR A 10 -19.36 5.29 3.22
CA TYR A 10 -18.28 5.54 4.19
C TYR A 10 -18.76 5.38 5.64
N PRO A 11 -18.68 4.17 6.24
CA PRO A 11 -19.16 3.93 7.61
C PRO A 11 -18.44 4.77 8.68
N LEU A 12 -17.18 5.17 8.43
CA LEU A 12 -16.44 6.11 9.28
C LEU A 12 -16.97 7.55 9.23
N ALA A 13 -17.54 7.98 8.10
CA ALA A 13 -18.16 9.30 7.97
C ALA A 13 -19.50 9.38 8.72
N VAL A 14 -20.23 8.26 8.78
CA VAL A 14 -21.47 8.13 9.55
C VAL A 14 -21.19 8.20 11.07
N LEU A 15 -20.09 7.60 11.54
CA LEU A 15 -19.67 7.70 12.95
C LEU A 15 -19.23 9.12 13.32
N ALA A 16 -18.44 9.79 12.48
CA ALA A 16 -18.03 11.18 12.72
C ALA A 16 -19.23 12.15 12.71
N GLY A 17 -20.19 11.96 11.80
CA GLY A 17 -21.44 12.72 11.77
C GLY A 17 -22.30 12.49 13.03
N GLY A 18 -22.36 11.25 13.52
CA GLY A 18 -23.08 10.89 14.75
C GLY A 18 -22.48 11.53 16.02
N VAL A 19 -21.15 11.57 16.13
CA VAL A 19 -20.46 12.20 17.27
C VAL A 19 -20.66 13.72 17.28
N VAL A 20 -20.59 14.37 16.12
CA VAL A 20 -20.81 15.82 16.01
C VAL A 20 -22.27 16.18 16.29
N LEU A 21 -23.24 15.36 15.85
CA LEU A 21 -24.66 15.55 16.16
C LEU A 21 -24.94 15.41 17.66
N ALA A 22 -24.31 14.44 18.32
CA ALA A 22 -24.44 14.25 19.77
C ALA A 22 -23.88 15.43 20.57
N ILE A 23 -22.75 16.01 20.14
CA ILE A 23 -22.15 17.20 20.78
C ILE A 23 -23.02 18.45 20.54
N ALA A 24 -23.52 18.64 19.31
CA ALA A 24 -24.33 19.80 18.93
C ALA A 24 -25.70 19.83 19.65
N VAL A 25 -26.35 18.67 19.82
CA VAL A 25 -27.66 18.60 20.48
C VAL A 25 -27.54 18.59 22.00
N ARG A 26 -26.52 17.92 22.57
CA ARG A 26 -26.44 17.68 24.02
C ARG A 26 -25.65 18.74 24.79
N VAL A 27 -24.64 19.37 24.18
CA VAL A 27 -23.78 20.37 24.85
C VAL A 27 -24.18 21.80 24.47
N ALA A 28 -24.55 22.04 23.21
CA ALA A 28 -24.85 23.41 22.72
C ALA A 28 -26.34 23.79 22.73
N ARG A 29 -27.28 22.86 22.97
CA ARG A 29 -28.75 23.08 22.99
C ARG A 29 -29.29 23.88 21.80
N LEU A 30 -28.81 23.61 20.59
CA LEU A 30 -29.35 24.26 19.38
C LEU A 30 -30.69 23.61 18.96
N PRO A 31 -31.68 24.42 18.53
CA PRO A 31 -32.96 23.90 18.05
C PRO A 31 -32.79 23.12 16.73
N SER A 32 -33.49 21.97 16.68
CA SER A 32 -33.44 20.92 15.65
C SER A 32 -33.38 21.36 14.17
N PRO A 33 -34.11 22.40 13.68
CA PRO A 33 -34.11 22.72 12.25
C PRO A 33 -32.80 23.34 11.72
N ILE A 34 -31.89 23.81 12.59
CA ILE A 34 -30.61 24.43 12.19
C ILE A 34 -29.45 23.43 12.25
N ALA A 35 -29.58 22.36 13.05
CA ALA A 35 -28.53 21.37 13.23
C ALA A 35 -28.29 20.50 11.99
N ILE A 36 -29.34 20.22 11.22
CA ILE A 36 -29.32 19.34 10.04
C ILE A 36 -28.47 19.92 8.88
N PRO A 37 -28.60 21.21 8.47
CA PRO A 37 -27.79 21.74 7.38
C PRO A 37 -26.31 21.94 7.75
N LEU A 38 -25.99 22.24 9.02
CA LEU A 38 -24.60 22.41 9.49
C LEU A 38 -23.81 21.09 9.48
N ALA A 39 -24.44 19.96 9.81
CA ALA A 39 -23.82 18.63 9.69
C ALA A 39 -23.54 18.26 8.22
N GLY A 40 -24.39 18.70 7.28
CA GLY A 40 -24.17 18.53 5.84
C GLY A 40 -22.95 19.31 5.32
N VAL A 41 -22.68 20.50 5.85
CA VAL A 41 -21.50 21.29 5.45
C VAL A 41 -20.20 20.69 6.01
N VAL A 42 -20.22 20.19 7.24
CA VAL A 42 -19.03 19.59 7.88
C VAL A 42 -18.67 18.24 7.25
N THR A 43 -19.64 17.45 6.81
CA THR A 43 -19.40 16.19 6.08
C THR A 43 -18.83 16.42 4.68
N VAL A 44 -19.29 17.45 3.96
CA VAL A 44 -18.71 17.82 2.66
C VAL A 44 -17.29 18.39 2.82
N ALA A 45 -17.04 19.22 3.83
CA ALA A 45 -15.71 19.79 4.09
C ALA A 45 -14.68 18.75 4.54
N SER A 46 -15.10 17.73 5.30
CA SER A 46 -14.21 16.64 5.72
C SER A 46 -13.89 15.65 4.60
N ALA A 47 -14.82 15.42 3.66
CA ALA A 47 -14.56 14.63 2.45
C ALA A 47 -13.56 15.31 1.50
N THR A 48 -13.60 16.65 1.38
CA THR A 48 -12.59 17.39 0.60
C THR A 48 -11.24 17.41 1.30
N VAL A 49 -11.16 17.53 2.63
CA VAL A 49 -9.87 17.47 3.34
C VAL A 49 -9.24 16.07 3.31
N LEU A 50 -10.02 14.98 3.34
CA LEU A 50 -9.49 13.62 3.15
C LEU A 50 -8.98 13.41 1.70
N LYS A 51 -9.74 13.86 0.70
CA LYS A 51 -9.30 13.84 -0.71
C LYS A 51 -8.09 14.74 -0.95
N GLN A 52 -7.95 15.82 -0.18
CA GLN A 52 -6.81 16.72 -0.23
C GLN A 52 -5.59 16.15 0.51
N LYS A 53 -5.77 15.25 1.48
CA LYS A 53 -4.69 14.46 2.10
C LYS A 53 -4.20 13.33 1.17
N GLU A 54 -5.05 12.81 0.30
CA GLU A 54 -4.65 11.98 -0.87
C GLU A 54 -3.97 12.81 -1.98
N SER A 55 -4.26 14.11 -2.05
CA SER A 55 -3.70 15.04 -3.04
C SER A 55 -2.51 15.86 -2.54
N GLN A 56 -2.02 15.61 -1.32
CA GLN A 56 -0.74 16.16 -0.92
C GLN A 56 0.32 15.51 -1.80
N PRO A 57 1.23 16.28 -2.42
CA PRO A 57 2.34 15.70 -3.16
C PRO A 57 3.04 14.73 -2.22
N ARG A 58 2.94 13.43 -2.52
CA ARG A 58 3.72 12.41 -1.81
C ARG A 58 5.15 12.93 -1.79
N PRO A 59 5.84 12.93 -0.64
CA PRO A 59 7.24 13.28 -0.62
C PRO A 59 7.90 12.35 -1.64
N THR A 60 8.36 12.94 -2.73
CA THR A 60 8.90 12.23 -3.88
C THR A 60 10.00 11.34 -3.35
N LEU A 61 9.95 10.04 -3.64
CA LEU A 61 11.14 9.22 -3.46
C LEU A 61 12.26 9.89 -4.24
N GLN A 62 13.37 10.22 -3.57
CA GLN A 62 14.51 10.84 -4.24
C GLN A 62 15.12 9.92 -5.31
N ASN A 63 14.80 8.62 -5.23
CA ASN A 63 15.05 7.67 -6.29
C ASN A 63 13.83 7.57 -7.25
N PRO A 64 13.86 8.22 -8.43
CA PRO A 64 12.77 8.16 -9.39
C PRO A 64 12.57 6.76 -10.00
N ALA A 65 13.57 5.86 -9.91
CA ALA A 65 13.39 4.48 -10.32
C ALA A 65 12.49 3.72 -9.35
N LEU A 66 12.69 3.93 -8.04
CA LEU A 66 11.88 3.32 -6.98
C LEU A 66 10.40 3.75 -7.05
N GLU A 67 10.14 5.03 -7.35
CA GLU A 67 8.77 5.53 -7.53
C GLU A 67 8.08 4.88 -8.75
N ARG A 68 8.81 4.71 -9.87
CA ARG A 68 8.27 4.04 -11.07
C ARG A 68 7.96 2.57 -10.79
N GLU A 69 8.87 1.86 -10.13
CA GLU A 69 8.66 0.46 -9.75
C GLU A 69 7.46 0.33 -8.82
N LEU A 70 7.32 1.20 -7.80
CA LEU A 70 6.14 1.20 -6.92
C LEU A 70 4.83 1.50 -7.66
N GLN A 71 4.85 2.37 -8.67
CA GLN A 71 3.67 2.62 -9.51
C GLN A 71 3.29 1.39 -10.33
N GLN A 72 4.28 0.69 -10.91
CA GLN A 72 4.04 -0.55 -11.64
C GLN A 72 3.49 -1.65 -10.72
N VAL A 73 4.08 -1.83 -9.55
CA VAL A 73 3.64 -2.75 -8.49
C VAL A 73 2.19 -2.48 -8.09
N ARG A 74 1.81 -1.20 -7.90
CA ARG A 74 0.42 -0.81 -7.61
C ARG A 74 -0.54 -1.17 -8.73
N GLN A 75 -0.18 -0.86 -9.98
CA GLN A 75 -1.02 -1.16 -11.15
C GLN A 75 -1.23 -2.67 -11.28
N GLN A 76 -0.17 -3.46 -11.12
CA GLN A 76 -0.24 -4.92 -11.15
C GLN A 76 -1.11 -5.47 -10.03
N ALA A 77 -0.97 -4.95 -8.80
CA ALA A 77 -1.81 -5.37 -7.68
C ALA A 77 -3.30 -5.05 -7.90
N GLN A 78 -3.63 -3.92 -8.52
CA GLN A 78 -5.01 -3.60 -8.89
C GLN A 78 -5.58 -4.58 -9.92
N LEU A 79 -4.77 -4.97 -10.92
CA LEU A 79 -5.16 -5.99 -11.90
C LEU A 79 -5.39 -7.35 -11.24
N ILE A 80 -4.54 -7.71 -10.27
CA ILE A 80 -4.70 -8.94 -9.48
C ILE A 80 -5.97 -8.92 -8.66
N ALA A 81 -6.27 -7.80 -7.98
CA ALA A 81 -7.49 -7.65 -7.23
C ALA A 81 -8.74 -7.84 -8.11
N GLN A 82 -8.76 -7.26 -9.32
CA GLN A 82 -9.85 -7.46 -10.28
C GLN A 82 -10.00 -8.93 -10.71
N LYS A 83 -8.88 -9.61 -10.98
CA LYS A 83 -8.89 -11.05 -11.32
C LYS A 83 -9.38 -11.91 -10.17
N ALA A 84 -8.91 -11.63 -8.95
CA ALA A 84 -9.32 -12.33 -7.74
C ALA A 84 -10.83 -12.16 -7.48
N GLU A 85 -11.39 -10.98 -7.73
CA GLU A 85 -12.83 -10.74 -7.60
C GLU A 85 -13.65 -11.55 -8.62
N SER A 86 -13.20 -11.60 -9.88
CA SER A 86 -13.80 -12.47 -10.90
C SER A 86 -13.76 -13.94 -10.48
N LEU A 87 -12.59 -14.40 -10.04
CA LEU A 87 -12.37 -15.78 -9.62
C LEU A 87 -13.23 -16.16 -8.41
N ARG A 88 -13.37 -15.24 -7.46
CA ARG A 88 -14.23 -15.41 -6.29
C ARG A 88 -15.69 -15.55 -6.69
N SER A 89 -16.20 -14.69 -7.57
CA SER A 89 -17.58 -14.78 -8.08
C SER A 89 -17.84 -16.08 -8.84
N GLU A 90 -16.86 -16.56 -9.62
CA GLU A 90 -16.93 -17.85 -10.32
C GLU A 90 -16.95 -19.02 -9.33
N SER A 91 -16.10 -18.97 -8.30
CA SER A 91 -16.04 -19.98 -7.25
C SER A 91 -17.32 -20.05 -6.42
N GLU A 92 -17.95 -18.91 -6.10
CA GLU A 92 -19.24 -18.85 -5.42
C GLU A 92 -20.37 -19.52 -6.22
N LYS A 93 -20.38 -19.33 -7.56
CA LYS A 93 -21.35 -20.01 -8.44
C LYS A 93 -21.14 -21.51 -8.48
N LEU A 94 -19.88 -21.95 -8.51
CA LEU A 94 -19.51 -23.37 -8.50
C LEU A 94 -19.80 -24.04 -7.15
N ALA A 95 -19.68 -23.31 -6.03
CA ALA A 95 -20.00 -23.80 -4.69
C ALA A 95 -21.45 -24.27 -4.54
N LEU A 96 -22.37 -23.69 -5.32
CA LEU A 96 -23.78 -24.11 -5.35
C LEU A 96 -23.99 -25.43 -6.13
N ALA A 97 -22.99 -25.89 -6.89
CA ALA A 97 -23.07 -27.01 -7.81
C ALA A 97 -22.13 -28.18 -7.47
N THR A 98 -21.22 -28.03 -6.50
CA THR A 98 -20.22 -29.06 -6.12
C THR A 98 -20.23 -29.37 -4.62
N THR A 99 -19.65 -30.50 -4.25
CA THR A 99 -19.44 -30.93 -2.85
C THR A 99 -18.05 -30.58 -2.31
N GLU A 100 -17.12 -30.12 -3.14
CA GLU A 100 -15.74 -29.74 -2.76
C GLU A 100 -15.67 -28.35 -2.09
N MET A 101 -16.39 -28.18 -0.97
CA MET A 101 -16.48 -26.91 -0.24
C MET A 101 -15.13 -26.47 0.34
N GLU A 102 -14.25 -27.41 0.72
CA GLU A 102 -12.95 -27.12 1.31
C GLU A 102 -12.01 -26.42 0.31
N LEU A 103 -11.91 -26.96 -0.90
CA LEU A 103 -11.10 -26.38 -1.99
C LEU A 103 -11.57 -24.96 -2.34
N LEU A 104 -12.89 -24.78 -2.47
CA LEU A 104 -13.47 -23.47 -2.81
C LEU A 104 -13.27 -22.45 -1.70
N SER A 105 -13.31 -22.86 -0.43
CA SER A 105 -13.00 -22.00 0.72
C SER A 105 -11.53 -21.53 0.69
N THR A 106 -10.58 -22.42 0.36
CA THR A 106 -9.17 -22.02 0.23
C THR A 106 -8.97 -21.02 -0.91
N ILE A 107 -9.63 -21.22 -2.05
CA ILE A 107 -9.58 -20.29 -3.20
C ILE A 107 -10.20 -18.94 -2.82
N GLN A 108 -11.34 -18.93 -2.14
CA GLN A 108 -11.98 -17.70 -1.66
C GLN A 108 -11.06 -16.93 -0.69
N PHE A 109 -10.45 -17.62 0.27
CA PHE A 109 -9.51 -17.02 1.20
C PHE A 109 -8.31 -16.40 0.47
N ALA A 110 -7.75 -17.10 -0.52
CA ALA A 110 -6.64 -16.59 -1.31
C ALA A 110 -7.07 -15.38 -2.17
N CYS A 111 -8.29 -15.37 -2.72
CA CYS A 111 -8.83 -14.21 -3.42
C CYS A 111 -9.00 -13.00 -2.48
N ASP A 112 -9.51 -13.20 -1.27
CA ASP A 112 -9.67 -12.13 -0.30
C ASP A 112 -8.33 -11.48 0.07
N ARG A 113 -7.27 -12.29 0.25
CA ARG A 113 -5.91 -11.75 0.46
C ARG A 113 -5.38 -10.97 -0.73
N ALA A 114 -5.70 -11.40 -1.95
CA ALA A 114 -5.35 -10.68 -3.18
C ALA A 114 -6.11 -9.34 -3.31
N LEU A 115 -7.33 -9.26 -2.78
CA LEU A 115 -8.10 -8.00 -2.73
C LEU A 115 -7.53 -6.99 -1.73
N GLU A 116 -6.93 -7.45 -0.63
CA GLU A 116 -6.27 -6.58 0.35
C GLU A 116 -4.92 -6.03 -0.15
N LEU A 117 -4.31 -6.69 -1.12
CA LEU A 117 -2.94 -6.43 -1.58
C LEU A 117 -2.69 -4.97 -2.00
N PRO A 118 -3.56 -4.29 -2.78
CA PRO A 118 -3.36 -2.88 -3.15
C PRO A 118 -3.24 -1.97 -1.92
N SER A 119 -4.09 -2.20 -0.92
CA SER A 119 -4.08 -1.39 0.31
C SER A 119 -2.81 -1.60 1.14
N LYS A 120 -2.30 -2.84 1.19
CA LYS A 120 -1.04 -3.17 1.87
C LYS A 120 0.18 -2.60 1.16
N ILE A 121 0.17 -2.56 -0.18
CA ILE A 121 1.20 -1.90 -0.98
C ILE A 121 1.19 -0.38 -0.75
N ASP A 122 0.02 0.23 -0.59
CA ASP A 122 -0.07 1.65 -0.25
C ASP A 122 0.52 1.96 1.12
N GLN A 123 0.23 1.13 2.13
CA GLN A 123 0.83 1.25 3.46
C GLN A 123 2.35 1.03 3.41
N PHE A 124 2.83 0.03 2.67
CA PHE A 124 4.25 -0.22 2.46
C PHE A 124 4.95 0.97 1.78
N SER A 125 4.36 1.53 0.72
CA SER A 125 4.86 2.74 0.08
C SER A 125 4.90 3.91 1.06
N GLN A 126 3.88 4.12 1.89
CA GLN A 126 3.92 5.17 2.91
C GLN A 126 5.06 4.96 3.91
N ARG A 127 5.36 3.72 4.32
CA ARG A 127 6.51 3.43 5.20
C ARG A 127 7.85 3.70 4.52
N LEU A 128 7.99 3.35 3.23
CA LEU A 128 9.18 3.69 2.45
C LEU A 128 9.43 5.20 2.36
N HIS A 129 8.35 6.01 2.37
CA HIS A 129 8.43 7.47 2.33
C HIS A 129 8.55 8.11 3.73
N GLY A 130 7.93 7.52 4.75
CA GLY A 130 7.72 8.10 6.08
C GLY A 130 8.78 7.77 7.13
N THR A 131 9.65 6.79 6.85
CA THR A 131 10.78 6.47 7.74
C THR A 131 11.95 7.39 7.40
N ASP A 132 11.97 8.59 8.00
CA ASP A 132 13.13 9.47 8.15
C ASP A 132 13.88 9.92 6.88
N SER A 133 13.20 10.71 6.04
CA SER A 133 13.91 11.66 5.14
C SER A 133 14.49 12.86 5.94
N LEU A 134 15.11 12.63 7.10
CA LEU A 134 15.93 13.62 7.81
C LEU A 134 17.36 13.69 7.23
N LEU A 135 17.75 12.69 6.43
CA LEU A 135 19.13 12.48 5.96
C LEU A 135 19.12 12.06 4.49
N SER A 136 18.65 12.93 3.60
CA SER A 136 18.71 12.59 2.19
C SER A 136 20.15 12.51 1.70
N VAL A 137 20.43 11.55 0.81
CA VAL A 137 21.77 11.37 0.23
C VAL A 137 22.25 12.67 -0.44
N THR A 138 21.33 13.39 -1.07
CA THR A 138 21.59 14.68 -1.73
C THR A 138 21.95 15.77 -0.73
N ASP A 139 21.16 15.94 0.33
CA ASP A 139 21.42 16.96 1.37
C ASP A 139 22.74 16.65 2.11
N LEU A 140 23.01 15.37 2.40
CA LEU A 140 24.26 14.94 3.02
C LEU A 140 25.48 15.19 2.13
N GLN A 141 25.36 15.00 0.82
CA GLN A 141 26.42 15.33 -0.13
C GLN A 141 26.67 16.83 -0.20
N GLN A 142 25.60 17.65 -0.21
CA GLN A 142 25.72 19.10 -0.17
C GLN A 142 26.40 19.57 1.12
N GLN A 143 25.98 19.06 2.27
CA GLN A 143 26.62 19.35 3.56
C GLN A 143 28.10 18.93 3.58
N LEU A 144 28.44 17.77 3.00
CA LEU A 144 29.82 17.34 2.89
C LEU A 144 30.65 18.31 2.04
N GLN A 145 30.10 18.79 0.92
CA GLN A 145 30.77 19.76 0.06
C GLN A 145 31.03 21.08 0.78
N GLU A 146 30.06 21.57 1.56
CA GLU A 146 30.23 22.76 2.39
C GLU A 146 31.29 22.58 3.49
N VAL A 147 31.32 21.42 4.14
CA VAL A 147 32.32 21.09 5.18
C VAL A 147 33.72 20.99 4.58
N GLU A 148 33.87 20.33 3.42
CA GLU A 148 35.15 20.24 2.72
C GLU A 148 35.64 21.64 2.26
N ALA A 149 34.74 22.50 1.78
CA ALA A 149 35.06 23.90 1.42
C ALA A 149 35.42 24.77 2.63
N LYS A 150 34.81 24.55 3.81
CA LYS A 150 35.21 25.24 5.04
C LYS A 150 36.54 24.73 5.58
N LYS A 151 36.85 23.45 5.37
CA LYS A 151 38.09 22.82 5.83
C LYS A 151 39.33 23.37 5.12
N THR A 152 39.24 23.72 3.85
CA THR A 152 40.36 24.32 3.09
C THR A 152 40.78 25.67 3.66
N ASN A 153 39.83 26.46 4.17
CA ASN A 153 40.06 27.79 4.75
C ASN A 153 40.27 27.77 6.28
N SER A 154 40.30 26.59 6.91
CA SER A 154 40.42 26.43 8.37
C SER A 154 41.76 25.82 8.79
N SER A 155 42.27 26.22 9.95
CA SER A 155 43.52 25.73 10.53
C SER A 155 43.35 25.29 12.00
N GLY A 156 44.31 24.52 12.51
CA GLY A 156 44.33 24.05 13.90
C GLY A 156 43.13 23.19 14.28
N VAL A 157 42.56 23.43 15.47
CA VAL A 157 41.48 22.64 16.06
C VAL A 157 40.19 22.66 15.22
N ALA A 158 39.87 23.81 14.59
CA ALA A 158 38.69 23.93 13.72
C ALA A 158 38.78 23.00 12.50
N ARG A 159 40.00 22.86 11.92
CA ARG A 159 40.24 21.92 10.82
C ARG A 159 40.03 20.47 11.25
N GLN A 160 40.45 20.12 12.47
CA GLN A 160 40.29 18.77 13.02
C GLN A 160 38.81 18.42 13.27
N GLN A 161 38.02 19.36 13.79
CA GLN A 161 36.58 19.20 13.96
C GLN A 161 35.85 19.04 12.63
N LEU A 162 36.18 19.86 11.62
CA LEU A 162 35.63 19.73 10.27
C LEU A 162 36.01 18.40 9.61
N GLN A 163 37.23 17.90 9.87
CA GLN A 163 37.66 16.59 9.37
C GLN A 163 36.86 15.42 9.99
N GLN A 164 36.55 15.50 11.29
CA GLN A 164 35.70 14.52 11.96
C GLN A 164 34.27 14.56 11.41
N LEU A 165 33.72 15.76 11.21
CA LEU A 165 32.40 15.94 10.62
C LEU A 165 32.34 15.40 9.18
N ALA A 166 33.35 15.68 8.35
CA ALA A 166 33.42 15.13 6.99
C ALA A 166 33.46 13.60 6.97
N THR A 167 34.19 12.99 7.93
CA THR A 167 34.24 11.53 8.08
C THR A 167 32.88 10.95 8.45
N SER A 168 32.18 11.59 9.41
CA SER A 168 30.83 11.20 9.82
C SER A 168 29.82 11.33 8.68
N LEU A 169 29.86 12.43 7.94
CA LEU A 169 29.00 12.63 6.76
C LEU A 169 29.25 11.58 5.68
N LYS A 170 30.51 11.23 5.39
CA LYS A 170 30.84 10.15 4.43
C LYS A 170 30.30 8.79 4.89
N HIS A 171 30.37 8.49 6.18
CA HIS A 171 29.80 7.27 6.74
C HIS A 171 28.27 7.25 6.59
N ASN A 172 27.59 8.35 6.95
CA ASN A 172 26.14 8.45 6.85
C ASN A 172 25.65 8.40 5.39
N ILE A 173 26.37 8.99 4.43
CA ILE A 173 26.08 8.86 3.00
C ILE A 173 26.13 7.39 2.57
N THR A 174 27.11 6.63 3.07
CA THR A 174 27.26 5.21 2.73
C THR A 174 26.08 4.41 3.27
N LEU A 175 25.70 4.62 4.54
CA LEU A 175 24.54 3.96 5.15
C LEU A 175 23.23 4.33 4.44
N ALA A 176 23.05 5.60 4.09
CA ALA A 176 21.86 6.08 3.38
C ALA A 176 21.72 5.42 2.00
N ARG A 177 22.82 5.30 1.24
CA ARG A 177 22.84 4.58 -0.06
C ARG A 177 22.53 3.10 0.09
N GLN A 178 23.14 2.43 1.07
CA GLN A 178 22.85 1.02 1.35
C GLN A 178 21.37 0.81 1.70
N GLY A 179 20.78 1.73 2.46
CA GLY A 179 19.34 1.73 2.74
C GLY A 179 18.47 1.95 1.49
N GLU A 180 18.87 2.83 0.56
CA GLU A 180 18.19 3.01 -0.72
C GLU A 180 18.24 1.75 -1.58
N ASP A 181 19.41 1.13 -1.72
CA ASP A 181 19.61 -0.10 -2.49
C ASP A 181 18.76 -1.25 -1.92
N ALA A 182 18.73 -1.39 -0.58
CA ALA A 182 17.93 -2.40 0.09
C ALA A 182 16.41 -2.19 -0.14
N ARG A 183 15.93 -0.95 -0.06
CA ARG A 183 14.53 -0.61 -0.37
C ARG A 183 14.17 -0.92 -1.83
N GLN A 184 15.08 -0.65 -2.76
CA GLN A 184 14.87 -0.98 -4.17
C GLN A 184 14.80 -2.49 -4.39
N ALA A 185 15.70 -3.27 -3.80
CA ALA A 185 15.64 -4.72 -3.88
C ALA A 185 14.32 -5.29 -3.31
N GLN A 186 13.80 -4.72 -2.22
CA GLN A 186 12.50 -5.11 -1.66
C GLN A 186 11.34 -4.84 -2.62
N VAL A 187 11.32 -3.70 -3.31
CA VAL A 187 10.28 -3.38 -4.30
C VAL A 187 10.35 -4.31 -5.50
N ILE A 188 11.55 -4.63 -6.00
CA ILE A 188 11.75 -5.59 -7.10
C ILE A 188 11.28 -7.00 -6.69
N ALA A 189 11.63 -7.45 -5.48
CA ALA A 189 11.19 -8.73 -4.95
C ALA A 189 9.66 -8.80 -4.85
N LEU A 190 9.03 -7.74 -4.34
CA LEU A 190 7.58 -7.62 -4.26
C LEU A 190 6.93 -7.65 -5.66
N ALA A 191 7.49 -6.93 -6.65
CA ALA A 191 7.00 -6.95 -8.03
C ALA A 191 7.03 -8.37 -8.64
N THR A 192 8.07 -9.13 -8.33
CA THR A 192 8.21 -10.52 -8.78
C THR A 192 7.12 -11.39 -8.16
N LEU A 193 6.94 -11.34 -6.84
CA LEU A 193 5.90 -12.11 -6.13
C LEU A 193 4.48 -11.78 -6.61
N ILE A 194 4.21 -10.51 -6.92
CA ILE A 194 2.95 -10.06 -7.50
C ILE A 194 2.74 -10.66 -8.89
N THR A 195 3.78 -10.65 -9.72
CA THR A 195 3.72 -11.23 -11.07
C THR A 195 3.44 -12.74 -11.01
N ASP A 196 4.12 -13.45 -10.12
CA ASP A 196 3.94 -14.90 -9.91
C ASP A 196 2.51 -15.21 -9.41
N THR A 197 2.02 -14.43 -8.44
CA THR A 197 0.64 -14.49 -7.94
C THR A 197 -0.38 -14.30 -9.07
N ALA A 198 -0.15 -13.35 -9.97
CA ALA A 198 -1.02 -13.12 -11.12
C ALA A 198 -1.04 -14.31 -12.09
N GLY A 199 0.10 -14.98 -12.26
CA GLY A 199 0.24 -16.20 -13.05
C GLY A 199 -0.58 -17.35 -12.48
N VAL A 200 -0.43 -17.63 -11.17
CA VAL A 200 -1.17 -18.70 -10.49
C VAL A 200 -2.67 -18.42 -10.47
N LEU A 201 -3.11 -17.19 -10.22
CA LEU A 201 -4.52 -16.81 -10.30
C LEU A 201 -5.11 -17.04 -11.71
N GLN A 202 -4.34 -16.74 -12.76
CA GLN A 202 -4.78 -17.01 -14.12
C GLN A 202 -4.91 -18.51 -14.40
N GLN A 203 -3.98 -19.32 -13.89
CA GLN A 203 -4.04 -20.78 -14.02
C GLN A 203 -5.23 -21.35 -13.26
N LEU A 204 -5.48 -20.90 -12.03
CA LEU A 204 -6.67 -21.25 -11.25
C LEU A 204 -7.96 -20.93 -11.99
N GLN A 205 -8.08 -19.71 -12.54
CA GLN A 205 -9.27 -19.30 -13.30
C GLN A 205 -9.48 -20.18 -14.53
N ASN A 206 -8.42 -20.41 -15.31
CA ASN A 206 -8.52 -21.25 -16.50
C ASN A 206 -8.98 -22.66 -16.14
N ARG A 207 -8.38 -23.27 -15.11
CA ARG A 207 -8.72 -24.62 -14.66
C ARG A 207 -10.13 -24.71 -14.09
N LEU A 208 -10.56 -23.77 -13.26
CA LEU A 208 -11.94 -23.73 -12.75
C LEU A 208 -12.98 -23.63 -13.88
N ARG A 209 -12.66 -22.95 -14.98
CA ARG A 209 -13.58 -22.79 -16.12
C ARG A 209 -13.65 -24.01 -17.05
N THR A 210 -12.55 -24.76 -17.19
CA THR A 210 -12.45 -25.85 -18.17
C THR A 210 -12.53 -27.25 -17.56
N SER A 211 -12.26 -27.39 -16.27
CA SER A 211 -12.18 -28.69 -15.62
C SER A 211 -13.54 -29.19 -15.14
N ASN A 212 -13.75 -30.50 -15.24
CA ASN A 212 -14.84 -31.16 -14.51
C ASN A 212 -14.40 -31.36 -13.05
N LEU A 213 -15.13 -30.78 -12.10
CA LEU A 213 -14.82 -30.90 -10.66
C LEU A 213 -15.13 -32.29 -10.08
N GLU A 214 -15.74 -33.18 -10.86
CA GLU A 214 -15.88 -34.61 -10.52
C GLU A 214 -14.61 -35.42 -10.85
N ASP A 215 -13.69 -34.85 -11.65
CA ASP A 215 -12.41 -35.48 -11.97
C ASP A 215 -11.38 -35.21 -10.85
N THR A 216 -10.94 -36.30 -10.21
CA THR A 216 -9.98 -36.27 -9.12
C THR A 216 -8.65 -35.64 -9.53
N GLN A 217 -8.22 -35.81 -10.78
CA GLN A 217 -6.97 -35.21 -11.27
C GLN A 217 -7.09 -33.69 -11.38
N ALA A 218 -8.24 -33.19 -11.83
CA ALA A 218 -8.50 -31.75 -11.91
C ALA A 218 -8.60 -31.09 -10.53
N VAL A 219 -9.19 -31.79 -9.55
CA VAL A 219 -9.26 -31.32 -8.16
C VAL A 219 -7.86 -31.21 -7.55
N GLU A 220 -6.98 -32.17 -7.81
CA GLU A 220 -5.61 -32.14 -7.28
C GLU A 220 -4.77 -31.02 -7.89
N GLU A 221 -4.90 -30.76 -9.20
CA GLU A 221 -4.26 -29.61 -9.84
C GLU A 221 -4.71 -28.27 -9.22
N LEU A 222 -6.00 -28.11 -8.94
CA LEU A 222 -6.54 -26.93 -8.28
C LEU A 222 -6.01 -26.76 -6.84
N ARG A 223 -5.87 -27.87 -6.09
CA ARG A 223 -5.26 -27.86 -4.75
C ARG A 223 -3.79 -27.44 -4.78
N SER A 224 -3.03 -27.95 -5.75
CA SER A 224 -1.63 -27.57 -5.93
C SER A 224 -1.49 -26.07 -6.19
N LEU A 225 -2.27 -25.54 -7.13
CA LEU A 225 -2.25 -24.11 -7.47
C LEU A 225 -2.70 -23.22 -6.31
N SER A 226 -3.70 -23.66 -5.53
CA SER A 226 -4.17 -22.95 -4.34
C SER A 226 -3.08 -22.90 -3.26
N THR A 227 -2.33 -23.98 -3.08
CA THR A 227 -1.21 -24.06 -2.13
C THR A 227 -0.05 -23.16 -2.57
N GLU A 228 0.26 -23.13 -3.86
CA GLU A 228 1.29 -22.25 -4.43
C GLU A 228 0.92 -20.78 -4.26
N LEU A 229 -0.35 -20.43 -4.50
CA LEU A 229 -0.89 -19.10 -4.27
C LEU A 229 -0.75 -18.67 -2.80
N ALA A 230 -1.09 -19.56 -1.86
CA ALA A 230 -0.93 -19.31 -0.43
C ALA A 230 0.55 -19.05 -0.06
N GLY A 231 1.48 -19.84 -0.61
CA GLY A 231 2.91 -19.64 -0.40
C GLY A 231 3.41 -18.28 -0.88
N PHE A 232 2.97 -17.81 -2.04
CA PHE A 232 3.31 -16.45 -2.51
C PHE A 232 2.71 -15.36 -1.61
N GLN A 233 1.50 -15.57 -1.10
CA GLN A 233 0.84 -14.62 -0.20
C GLN A 233 1.52 -14.52 1.17
N ASP A 234 2.02 -15.63 1.71
CA ASP A 234 2.82 -15.66 2.93
C ASP A 234 4.16 -14.94 2.73
N ASN A 235 4.83 -15.18 1.61
CA ASN A 235 6.05 -14.48 1.26
C ASN A 235 5.83 -12.97 1.13
N MET A 236 4.74 -12.54 0.47
CA MET A 236 4.38 -11.12 0.41
C MET A 236 4.07 -10.53 1.78
N ALA A 237 3.45 -11.29 2.69
CA ALA A 237 3.13 -10.82 4.03
C ALA A 237 4.39 -10.45 4.83
N LEU A 238 5.52 -11.13 4.62
CA LEU A 238 6.81 -10.79 5.26
C LEU A 238 7.33 -9.41 4.87
N PHE A 239 7.05 -8.95 3.65
CA PHE A 239 7.44 -7.62 3.17
C PHE A 239 6.43 -6.53 3.54
N LEU A 240 5.16 -6.90 3.62
CA LEU A 240 4.04 -5.97 3.76
C LEU A 240 3.55 -5.80 5.22
N SER A 241 4.00 -6.65 6.16
CA SER A 241 3.75 -6.52 7.61
C SER A 241 4.39 -5.29 8.22
#